data_AF-A0A853G0B1-F1
#
_entry.id   AF-A0A853G0B1-F1
#
_cell.length_a   1.000
_cell.length_b   1.000
_cell.length_c   1.000
_cell.angle_alpha   90.00
_cell.angle_beta   90.00
_cell.angle_gamma   90.00
#
_symmetry.space_group_name_H-M   'P 1'
#
loop_
_entity.id
_entity.type
_entity.pdbx_description
1 polymer ?
#
loop_
_entity_poly.entity_id
_entity_poly.type
_entity_poly.pdbx_seq_one_letter_code
_entity_poly.pdbx_strand_id
1 'polypeptide(L)'
;MHEIDSNTARGEVERTMKTWVGALGRGDVQAIMAHYADEVLAFDAVQALQFKGAQAYGAHWKACMEMCPGPMIFQLRDPVIHVAGDFACAYGLIRCGMVDEQGKEQASWMRMTSVYRRQGDKWLIEHEHFSAPFDMRSWKALFDLQPDGGGAVSPIPPSMSAVTPHLVCKDAAGAIEFYKKAFDAREESRLHGPDGKIVHACLRIGESAVFLAEENLEWGAPGPRQLKGTPVGIHLYVRDVDAQAKKLDEASAKAMLPVRDMFWGDRYGVYEDPYGHRWSIASHVRDLTPEEIEEAGRKMIGSPEMCASSPQPGA
;
A
#
# COMPACT_ATOMS: atom_id res chain seq x y z
N MET A 1 20.82 31.27 -39.97
CA MET A 1 20.78 30.40 -38.79
C MET A 1 21.11 29.00 -39.28
N HIS A 2 22.30 28.48 -38.99
CA HIS A 2 22.64 27.11 -39.41
C HIS A 2 21.84 26.14 -38.56
N GLU A 3 21.04 25.31 -39.23
CA GLU A 3 20.31 24.21 -38.61
C GLU A 3 21.34 23.20 -38.11
N ILE A 4 21.30 22.85 -36.82
CA ILE A 4 22.20 21.84 -36.27
C ILE A 4 21.72 20.46 -36.71
N ASP A 5 22.65 19.65 -37.21
CA ASP A 5 22.40 18.25 -37.52
C ASP A 5 21.94 17.49 -36.26
N SER A 6 20.90 16.67 -36.40
CA SER A 6 20.23 15.98 -35.28
C SER A 6 21.16 15.07 -34.47
N ASN A 7 22.19 14.48 -35.07
CA ASN A 7 23.17 13.66 -34.32
C ASN A 7 24.08 14.53 -33.45
N THR A 8 24.46 15.71 -33.95
CA THR A 8 25.27 16.67 -33.19
C THR A 8 24.47 17.19 -31.99
N ALA A 9 23.23 17.63 -32.21
CA ALA A 9 22.35 18.10 -31.14
C ALA A 9 22.06 17.00 -30.11
N ARG A 10 21.82 15.75 -30.54
CA ARG A 10 21.68 14.62 -29.61
C ARG A 10 22.92 14.44 -28.74
N GLY A 11 24.12 14.47 -29.33
CA GLY A 11 25.38 14.35 -28.59
C GLY A 11 25.62 15.51 -27.61
N GLU A 12 25.14 16.72 -27.94
CA GLU A 12 25.16 17.86 -27.01
C GLU A 12 24.21 17.66 -25.83
N VAL A 13 22.97 17.21 -26.08
CA VAL A 13 21.99 16.90 -25.02
C VAL A 13 22.49 15.78 -24.11
N GLU A 14 23.05 14.70 -24.66
CA GLU A 14 23.66 13.62 -23.90
C GLU A 14 24.79 14.12 -22.99
N ARG A 15 25.60 15.07 -23.47
CA ARG A 15 26.66 15.69 -22.67
C ARG A 15 26.09 16.54 -21.55
N THR A 16 25.06 17.35 -21.83
CA THR A 16 24.35 18.16 -20.83
C THR A 16 23.73 17.28 -19.74
N MET A 17 23.13 16.14 -20.10
CA MET A 17 22.60 15.19 -19.12
C MET A 17 23.70 14.61 -18.22
N LYS A 18 24.83 14.20 -18.81
CA LYS A 18 25.96 13.64 -18.05
C LYS A 18 26.56 14.65 -17.08
N THR A 19 26.71 15.91 -17.49
CA THR A 19 27.24 16.96 -16.62
C THR A 19 26.26 17.32 -15.50
N TRP A 20 24.96 17.36 -15.80
CA TRP A 20 23.90 17.54 -14.81
C TRP A 20 23.84 16.40 -13.78
N VAL A 21 23.89 15.13 -14.20
CA VAL A 21 24.00 13.97 -13.28
C VAL A 21 25.27 14.05 -12.43
N GLY A 22 26.38 14.51 -13.02
CA GLY A 22 27.61 14.75 -12.30
C GLY A 22 27.48 15.82 -11.21
N ALA A 23 26.71 16.89 -11.47
CA ALA A 23 26.43 17.94 -10.49
C ALA A 23 25.54 17.42 -9.34
N LEU A 24 24.52 16.62 -9.68
CA LEU A 24 23.66 15.93 -8.71
C LEU A 24 24.46 15.03 -7.76
N GLY A 25 25.36 14.20 -8.30
CA GLY A 25 26.20 13.31 -7.49
C GLY A 25 27.15 14.03 -6.52
N ARG A 26 27.44 15.32 -6.75
CA ARG A 26 28.23 16.15 -5.84
C ARG A 26 27.41 17.00 -4.87
N GLY A 27 26.07 16.99 -5.00
CA GLY A 27 25.20 17.88 -4.23
C GLY A 27 25.42 19.37 -4.50
N ASP A 28 25.97 19.71 -5.67
CA ASP A 28 26.32 21.09 -6.03
C ASP A 28 25.11 21.79 -6.66
N VAL A 29 24.26 22.38 -5.81
CA VAL A 29 23.01 23.05 -6.23
C VAL A 29 23.27 24.15 -7.26
N GLN A 30 24.38 24.89 -7.15
CA GLN A 30 24.71 25.93 -8.12
C GLN A 30 25.02 25.32 -9.50
N ALA A 31 25.82 24.26 -9.54
CA ALA A 31 26.11 23.55 -10.79
C ALA A 31 24.87 22.84 -11.36
N ILE A 32 24.00 22.28 -10.51
CA ILE A 32 22.72 21.69 -10.93
C ILE A 32 21.87 22.76 -11.61
N MET A 33 21.66 23.90 -10.94
CA MET A 33 20.78 24.95 -11.45
C MET A 33 21.32 25.65 -12.71
N ALA A 34 22.64 25.59 -12.98
CA ALA A 34 23.24 26.09 -14.21
C ALA A 34 22.78 25.37 -15.49
N HIS A 35 22.12 24.21 -15.36
CA HIS A 35 21.52 23.46 -16.47
C HIS A 35 20.09 23.85 -16.79
N TYR A 36 19.42 24.67 -15.97
CA TYR A 36 18.01 25.00 -16.14
C TYR A 36 17.82 26.37 -16.81
N ALA A 37 16.70 26.51 -17.51
CA ALA A 37 16.22 27.80 -17.96
C ALA A 37 15.61 28.58 -16.78
N ASP A 38 15.67 29.91 -16.83
CA ASP A 38 15.12 30.78 -15.78
C ASP A 38 13.63 30.52 -15.49
N GLU A 39 12.86 30.21 -16.54
CA GLU A 39 11.42 29.93 -16.50
C GLU A 39 11.06 28.44 -16.42
N VAL A 40 11.97 27.59 -15.92
CA VAL A 40 11.72 26.14 -15.79
C VAL A 40 10.40 25.84 -15.08
N LEU A 41 9.64 24.89 -15.61
CA LEU A 41 8.52 24.27 -14.91
C LEU A 41 8.91 22.85 -14.47
N ALA A 42 8.94 22.57 -13.17
CA ALA A 42 9.31 21.26 -12.65
C ALA A 42 8.15 20.58 -11.92
N PHE A 43 7.91 19.31 -12.20
CA PHE A 43 7.08 18.40 -11.41
C PHE A 43 8.00 17.44 -10.66
N ASP A 44 8.36 17.80 -9.42
CA ASP A 44 9.22 16.93 -8.62
C ASP A 44 8.42 15.77 -8.00
N ALA A 45 9.10 14.72 -7.60
CA ALA A 45 8.50 13.53 -6.99
C ALA A 45 7.92 13.80 -5.59
N VAL A 46 8.29 14.93 -4.97
CA VAL A 46 7.99 15.23 -3.57
C VAL A 46 7.53 16.68 -3.35
N GLN A 47 6.89 16.89 -2.20
CA GLN A 47 6.51 18.17 -1.61
C GLN A 47 5.40 18.96 -2.33
N ALA A 48 5.56 19.30 -3.60
CA ALA A 48 4.61 20.16 -4.32
C ALA A 48 4.20 19.58 -5.66
N LEU A 49 3.00 19.96 -6.14
CA LEU A 49 2.53 19.55 -7.48
C LEU A 49 3.41 20.12 -8.60
N GLN A 50 4.01 21.29 -8.38
CA GLN A 50 4.92 21.92 -9.34
C GLN A 50 5.77 23.01 -8.68
N PHE A 51 6.92 23.28 -9.27
CA PHE A 51 7.78 24.44 -9.01
C PHE A 51 7.90 25.26 -10.30
N LYS A 52 7.80 26.59 -10.17
CA LYS A 52 7.85 27.52 -11.31
C LYS A 52 9.04 28.47 -11.16
N GLY A 53 9.90 28.45 -12.16
CA GLY A 53 11.10 29.27 -12.23
C GLY A 53 12.30 28.68 -11.46
N ALA A 54 13.50 29.01 -11.94
CA ALA A 54 14.76 28.47 -11.42
C ALA A 54 15.01 28.83 -9.95
N GLN A 55 14.54 29.99 -9.49
CA GLN A 55 14.70 30.37 -8.08
C GLN A 55 13.92 29.44 -7.14
N ALA A 56 12.64 29.20 -7.45
CA ALA A 56 11.79 28.34 -6.63
C ALA A 56 12.29 26.89 -6.66
N TYR A 57 12.67 26.40 -7.85
CA TYR A 57 13.15 25.03 -7.98
C TYR A 57 14.54 24.83 -7.37
N GLY A 58 15.44 25.82 -7.48
CA GLY A 58 16.74 25.79 -6.83
C GLY A 58 16.66 25.80 -5.30
N ALA A 59 15.69 26.52 -4.73
CA ALA A 59 15.41 26.47 -3.29
C ALA A 59 14.93 25.07 -2.85
N HIS A 60 14.09 24.42 -3.67
CA HIS A 60 13.67 23.04 -3.43
C HIS A 60 14.84 22.05 -3.48
N TRP A 61 15.67 22.11 -4.53
CA TRP A 61 16.89 21.30 -4.64
C TRP A 61 17.80 21.45 -3.41
N LYS A 62 18.00 22.68 -2.95
CA LYS A 62 18.79 22.94 -1.74
C LYS A 62 18.20 22.24 -0.51
N ALA A 63 16.90 22.36 -0.29
CA ALA A 63 16.25 21.69 0.84
C ALA A 63 16.34 20.16 0.74
N CYS A 64 16.19 19.58 -0.45
CA CYS A 64 16.36 18.14 -0.67
C CYS A 64 17.78 17.66 -0.34
N MET A 65 18.81 18.41 -0.76
CA MET A 65 20.21 18.07 -0.47
C MET A 65 20.53 18.18 1.03
N GLU A 66 19.95 19.14 1.75
CA GLU A 66 20.12 19.27 3.20
C GLU A 66 19.47 18.11 3.98
N MET A 67 18.42 17.49 3.45
CA MET A 67 17.78 16.30 4.04
C MET A 67 18.52 14.99 3.78
N CYS A 68 19.49 14.99 2.86
CA CYS A 68 20.26 13.80 2.47
C CYS A 68 21.78 14.05 2.67
N PRO A 69 22.30 13.96 3.91
CA PRO A 69 23.68 14.35 4.22
C PRO A 69 24.75 13.35 3.73
N GLY A 70 24.35 12.16 3.28
CA GLY A 70 25.26 11.13 2.80
C GLY A 70 25.59 11.26 1.30
N PRO A 71 26.55 10.46 0.79
CA PRO A 71 26.86 10.43 -0.64
C PRO A 71 25.61 10.17 -1.48
N MET A 72 25.32 11.08 -2.43
CA MET A 72 24.15 10.98 -3.29
C MET A 72 24.35 9.93 -4.38
N ILE A 73 23.30 9.14 -4.63
CA ILE A 73 23.24 8.16 -5.71
C ILE A 73 22.32 8.74 -6.79
N PHE A 74 22.87 9.06 -7.95
CA PHE A 74 22.12 9.42 -9.15
C PHE A 74 22.67 8.65 -10.34
N GLN A 75 21.90 7.68 -10.85
CA GLN A 75 22.30 6.85 -11.98
C GLN A 75 21.18 6.80 -13.01
N LEU A 76 21.40 7.44 -14.15
CA LEU A 76 20.48 7.40 -15.27
C LEU A 76 20.70 6.13 -16.09
N ARG A 77 19.62 5.42 -16.43
CA ARG A 77 19.67 4.18 -17.20
C ARG A 77 19.07 4.40 -18.59
N ASP A 78 19.92 4.22 -19.60
CA ASP A 78 19.58 4.15 -21.03
C ASP A 78 18.46 5.12 -21.46
N PRO A 79 18.65 6.45 -21.27
CA PRO A 79 17.59 7.40 -21.58
C PRO A 79 17.28 7.40 -23.09
N VAL A 80 15.99 7.46 -23.41
CA VAL A 80 15.55 7.72 -24.77
C VAL A 80 15.63 9.21 -25.01
N ILE A 81 16.28 9.63 -26.10
CA ILE A 81 16.49 11.04 -26.45
C ILE A 81 15.96 11.29 -27.86
N HIS A 82 15.06 12.27 -27.96
CA HIS A 82 14.54 12.80 -29.21
C HIS A 82 14.97 14.26 -29.36
N VAL A 83 15.36 14.64 -30.57
CA VAL A 83 15.77 16.01 -30.89
C VAL A 83 15.05 16.46 -32.16
N ALA A 84 14.52 17.68 -32.14
CA ALA A 84 13.95 18.35 -33.29
C ALA A 84 14.34 19.84 -33.28
N GLY A 85 15.31 20.23 -34.12
CA GLY A 85 15.79 21.61 -34.19
C GLY A 85 16.41 22.08 -32.88
N ASP A 86 15.81 23.11 -32.25
CA ASP A 86 16.22 23.67 -30.96
C ASP A 86 15.55 23.01 -29.75
N PHE A 87 14.79 21.94 -29.98
CA PHE A 87 14.08 21.20 -28.96
C PHE A 87 14.66 19.80 -28.76
N ALA A 88 14.71 19.36 -27.51
CA ALA A 88 14.93 17.96 -27.20
C ALA A 88 14.08 17.49 -26.03
N CYS A 89 13.76 16.20 -26.03
CA CYS A 89 13.09 15.53 -24.93
C CYS A 89 13.85 14.25 -24.61
N ALA A 90 14.22 14.08 -23.35
CA ALA A 90 14.85 12.88 -22.83
C ALA A 90 13.98 12.27 -21.72
N TYR A 91 13.80 10.96 -21.74
CA TYR A 91 13.08 10.27 -20.68
C TYR A 91 13.64 8.87 -20.43
N GLY A 92 13.51 8.40 -19.19
CA GLY A 92 14.05 7.10 -18.79
C GLY A 92 13.89 6.84 -17.30
N LEU A 93 14.68 5.90 -16.81
CA LEU A 93 14.74 5.55 -15.41
C LEU A 93 15.97 6.15 -14.76
N ILE A 94 15.80 6.74 -13.59
CA ILE A 94 16.87 7.30 -12.78
C ILE A 94 16.86 6.64 -11.40
N ARG A 95 17.99 6.10 -10.97
CA ARG A 95 18.19 5.60 -9.62
C ARG A 95 18.62 6.76 -8.75
N CYS A 96 17.80 7.13 -7.77
CA CYS A 96 18.02 8.26 -6.88
C CYS A 96 18.05 7.78 -5.43
N GLY A 97 18.95 8.34 -4.62
CA GLY A 97 19.02 8.04 -3.20
C GLY A 97 20.28 8.56 -2.53
N MET A 98 20.59 7.98 -1.38
CA MET A 98 21.81 8.27 -0.63
C MET A 98 22.41 7.00 -0.03
N VAL A 99 23.68 7.07 0.35
CA VAL A 99 24.29 6.08 1.24
C VAL A 99 24.16 6.59 2.67
N ASP A 100 23.60 5.77 3.56
CA ASP A 100 23.47 6.14 4.98
C ASP A 100 24.80 6.00 5.76
N GLU A 101 24.79 6.41 7.03
CA GLU A 101 25.97 6.39 7.91
C GLU A 101 26.55 4.97 8.11
N GLN A 102 25.77 3.92 7.86
CA GLN A 102 26.17 2.52 7.98
C GLN A 102 26.71 1.96 6.66
N GLY A 103 26.79 2.79 5.61
CA GLY A 103 27.25 2.38 4.28
C GLY A 103 26.18 1.65 3.46
N LYS A 104 24.91 1.66 3.90
CA LYS A 104 23.82 1.02 3.17
C LYS A 104 23.20 1.99 2.18
N GLU A 105 23.00 1.52 0.95
CA GLU A 105 22.31 2.30 -0.08
C GLU A 105 20.81 2.39 0.22
N GLN A 106 20.31 3.61 0.36
CA GLN A 106 18.89 3.95 0.39
C GLN A 106 18.54 4.63 -0.92
N ALA A 107 18.35 3.82 -1.96
CA ALA A 107 18.10 4.30 -3.32
C ALA A 107 16.99 3.52 -4.00
N SER A 108 16.23 4.23 -4.83
CA SER A 108 15.06 3.71 -5.54
C SER A 108 15.11 4.11 -7.01
N TRP A 109 14.50 3.29 -7.87
CA TRP A 109 14.29 3.66 -9.27
C TRP A 109 13.07 4.57 -9.39
N MET A 110 13.24 5.68 -10.09
CA MET A 110 12.19 6.65 -10.43
C MET A 110 12.13 6.83 -11.94
N ARG A 111 11.04 7.42 -12.42
CA ARG A 111 10.89 7.84 -13.82
C ARG A 111 11.29 9.30 -13.92
N MET A 112 12.01 9.65 -14.97
CA MET A 112 12.42 11.02 -15.27
C MET A 112 12.02 11.38 -16.70
N THR A 113 11.53 12.59 -16.89
CA THR A 113 11.42 13.24 -18.20
C THR A 113 12.02 14.64 -18.08
N SER A 114 12.98 14.96 -18.94
CA SER A 114 13.60 16.28 -19.03
C SER A 114 13.46 16.80 -20.45
N VAL A 115 12.99 18.03 -20.56
CA VAL A 115 12.75 18.72 -21.81
C VAL A 115 13.72 19.88 -21.91
N TYR A 116 14.38 19.98 -23.06
CA TYR A 116 15.45 20.92 -23.30
C TYR A 116 15.10 21.89 -24.42
N ARG A 117 15.53 23.12 -24.23
CA ARG A 117 15.55 24.17 -25.26
C ARG A 117 16.96 24.65 -25.46
N ARG A 118 17.35 24.80 -26.73
CA ARG A 118 18.62 25.44 -27.06
C ARG A 118 18.48 26.96 -26.94
N GLN A 119 19.37 27.56 -26.14
CA GLN A 119 19.48 29.00 -25.99
C GLN A 119 20.93 29.41 -26.24
N GLY A 120 21.18 30.04 -27.39
CA GLY A 120 22.55 30.32 -27.85
C GLY A 120 23.33 29.03 -28.11
N ASP A 121 24.43 28.85 -27.40
CA ASP A 121 25.32 27.69 -27.47
C ASP A 121 25.01 26.61 -26.43
N LYS A 122 23.98 26.79 -25.59
CA LYS A 122 23.64 25.88 -24.50
C LYS A 122 22.30 25.20 -24.70
N TRP A 123 22.18 23.97 -24.22
CA TRP A 123 20.93 23.28 -24.00
C TRP A 123 20.54 23.43 -22.53
N LEU A 124 19.38 24.04 -22.28
CA LEU A 124 18.87 24.26 -20.93
C LEU A 124 17.59 23.46 -20.72
N ILE A 125 17.40 22.93 -19.53
CA ILE A 125 16.19 22.22 -19.11
C ILE A 125 15.08 23.27 -18.92
N GLU A 126 14.05 23.22 -19.76
CA GLU A 126 12.86 24.09 -19.65
C GLU A 126 11.70 23.40 -18.91
N HIS A 127 11.67 22.07 -18.89
CA HIS A 127 10.72 21.30 -18.09
C HIS A 127 11.35 20.01 -17.57
N GLU A 128 10.98 19.63 -16.35
CA GLU A 128 11.40 18.36 -15.75
C GLU A 128 10.27 17.70 -14.97
N HIS A 129 10.25 16.37 -14.97
CA HIS A 129 9.27 15.58 -14.25
C HIS A 129 9.94 14.33 -13.64
N PHE A 130 9.91 14.22 -12.31
CA PHE A 130 10.25 13.02 -11.56
C PHE A 130 9.02 12.39 -10.94
N SER A 131 8.94 11.06 -10.95
CA SER A 131 7.85 10.38 -10.25
C SER A 131 8.13 8.91 -9.95
N ALA A 132 7.56 8.43 -8.85
CA ALA A 132 7.41 7.01 -8.53
C ALA A 132 5.96 6.55 -8.81
N PRO A 133 5.75 5.32 -9.30
CA PRO A 133 4.41 4.74 -9.33
C PRO A 133 3.91 4.50 -7.90
N PHE A 134 2.60 4.36 -7.73
CA PHE A 134 1.98 4.00 -6.45
C PHE A 134 1.08 2.78 -6.61
N ASP A 135 0.91 2.04 -5.52
CA ASP A 135 -0.02 0.92 -5.47
C ASP A 135 -1.46 1.44 -5.30
N MET A 136 -2.34 1.05 -6.22
CA MET A 136 -3.74 1.53 -6.27
C MET A 136 -4.58 1.10 -5.06
N ARG A 137 -4.13 0.10 -4.28
CA ARG A 137 -4.86 -0.40 -3.10
C ARG A 137 -4.42 0.32 -1.84
N SER A 138 -3.12 0.30 -1.56
CA SER A 138 -2.53 0.89 -0.36
C SER A 138 -2.27 2.40 -0.47
N TRP A 139 -2.34 2.97 -1.68
CA TRP A 139 -2.02 4.37 -1.98
C TRP A 139 -0.57 4.78 -1.64
N LYS A 140 0.33 3.80 -1.50
CA LYS A 140 1.74 4.03 -1.18
C LYS A 140 2.59 4.05 -2.45
N ALA A 141 3.61 4.91 -2.47
CA ALA A 141 4.63 4.91 -3.52
C ALA A 141 5.42 3.59 -3.52
N LEU A 142 5.74 3.10 -4.72
CA LEU A 142 6.45 1.85 -4.97
C LEU A 142 7.92 2.15 -5.28
N PHE A 143 8.76 2.07 -4.25
CA PHE A 143 10.19 2.38 -4.32
C PHE A 143 11.09 1.17 -4.56
N ASP A 144 10.55 -0.04 -4.45
CA ASP A 144 11.26 -1.32 -4.54
C ASP A 144 11.30 -1.93 -5.95
N LEU A 145 10.56 -1.35 -6.90
CA LEU A 145 10.51 -1.82 -8.29
C LEU A 145 11.87 -1.77 -8.97
N GLN A 146 12.14 -2.78 -9.80
CA GLN A 146 13.36 -2.88 -10.61
C GLN A 146 13.02 -2.81 -12.11
N PRO A 147 13.87 -2.20 -12.95
CA PRO A 147 13.57 -1.93 -14.36
C PRO A 147 13.22 -3.16 -15.21
N ASP A 148 13.80 -4.33 -14.92
CA ASP A 148 13.65 -5.55 -15.73
C ASP A 148 12.79 -6.62 -15.04
N GLY A 149 11.93 -6.22 -14.09
CA GLY A 149 11.08 -7.15 -13.34
C GLY A 149 11.83 -8.00 -12.28
N GLY A 150 13.14 -7.80 -12.13
CA GLY A 150 13.98 -8.43 -11.10
C GLY A 150 13.84 -7.81 -9.71
N GLY A 151 12.62 -7.36 -9.34
CA GLY A 151 12.32 -6.88 -7.99
C GLY A 151 12.75 -7.91 -6.96
N ALA A 152 13.35 -7.46 -5.85
CA ALA A 152 13.45 -8.32 -4.68
C ALA A 152 12.03 -8.82 -4.37
N VAL A 153 11.86 -10.14 -4.26
CA VAL A 153 10.55 -10.72 -3.93
C VAL A 153 10.12 -10.10 -2.61
N SER A 154 9.04 -9.30 -2.62
CA SER A 154 8.52 -8.76 -1.38
C SER A 154 8.11 -9.94 -0.49
N PRO A 155 8.71 -10.11 0.69
CA PRO A 155 8.45 -11.28 1.54
C PRO A 155 7.00 -11.28 2.04
N ILE A 156 6.35 -10.12 2.04
CA ILE A 156 4.91 -9.98 2.25
C ILE A 156 4.31 -9.46 0.93
N PRO A 157 3.42 -10.23 0.27
CA PRO A 157 2.80 -9.78 -0.97
C PRO A 157 2.07 -8.45 -0.77
N PRO A 158 2.15 -7.48 -1.70
CA PRO A 158 1.56 -6.14 -1.53
C PRO A 158 0.06 -6.11 -1.18
N SER A 159 -0.70 -7.15 -1.57
CA SER A 159 -2.12 -7.29 -1.25
C SER A 159 -2.42 -8.08 0.02
N MET A 160 -1.42 -8.38 0.83
CA MET A 160 -1.55 -9.21 2.03
C MET A 160 -1.12 -8.45 3.28
N SER A 161 -1.85 -8.68 4.36
CA SER A 161 -1.45 -8.26 5.70
C SER A 161 -0.52 -9.30 6.31
N ALA A 162 0.38 -8.89 7.20
CA ALA A 162 1.29 -9.80 7.90
C ALA A 162 0.55 -10.90 8.69
N VAL A 163 -0.66 -10.61 9.15
CA VAL A 163 -1.57 -11.58 9.78
C VAL A 163 -2.76 -11.81 8.84
N THR A 164 -2.98 -13.06 8.45
CA THR A 164 -4.12 -13.48 7.63
C THR A 164 -4.78 -14.69 8.31
N PRO A 165 -6.02 -14.57 8.80
CA PRO A 165 -6.73 -15.70 9.39
C PRO A 165 -6.93 -16.82 8.38
N HIS A 166 -6.82 -18.07 8.83
CA HIS A 166 -7.04 -19.25 8.02
C HIS A 166 -8.16 -20.11 8.63
N LEU A 167 -9.27 -20.24 7.93
CA LEU A 167 -10.50 -20.84 8.42
C LEU A 167 -10.71 -22.22 7.82
N VAL A 168 -10.79 -23.21 8.69
CA VAL A 168 -11.13 -24.57 8.29
C VAL A 168 -12.63 -24.76 8.38
N CYS A 169 -13.26 -25.15 7.28
CA CYS A 169 -14.71 -25.31 7.18
C CYS A 169 -15.03 -26.74 6.71
N LYS A 170 -16.04 -27.37 7.32
CA LYS A 170 -16.49 -28.72 6.91
C LYS A 170 -16.90 -28.80 5.43
N ASP A 171 -17.48 -27.72 4.92
CA ASP A 171 -17.79 -27.52 3.50
C ASP A 171 -17.25 -26.14 3.10
N ALA A 172 -16.05 -26.11 2.51
CA ALA A 172 -15.40 -24.86 2.14
C ALA A 172 -16.11 -24.15 0.98
N ALA A 173 -16.71 -24.89 0.05
CA ALA A 173 -17.43 -24.31 -1.08
C ALA A 173 -18.70 -23.59 -0.61
N GLY A 174 -19.49 -24.24 0.25
CA GLY A 174 -20.63 -23.60 0.92
C GLY A 174 -20.20 -22.41 1.78
N ALA A 175 -19.04 -22.51 2.45
CA ALA A 175 -18.55 -21.42 3.29
C ALA A 175 -18.22 -20.18 2.47
N ILE A 176 -17.57 -20.34 1.31
CA ILE A 176 -17.30 -19.23 0.38
C ILE A 176 -18.60 -18.51 -0.01
N GLU A 177 -19.66 -19.23 -0.35
CA GLU A 177 -20.94 -18.63 -0.72
C GLU A 177 -21.64 -17.94 0.46
N PHE A 178 -21.49 -18.48 1.67
CA PHE A 178 -21.91 -17.80 2.88
C PHE A 178 -21.15 -16.48 3.07
N TYR A 179 -19.82 -16.48 2.99
CA TYR A 179 -19.01 -15.27 3.20
C TYR A 179 -19.27 -14.20 2.15
N LYS A 180 -19.53 -14.58 0.89
CA LYS A 180 -19.98 -13.65 -0.16
C LYS A 180 -21.26 -12.91 0.22
N LYS A 181 -22.26 -13.63 0.75
CA LYS A 181 -23.57 -13.06 1.13
C LYS A 181 -23.50 -12.29 2.44
N ALA A 182 -22.85 -12.88 3.43
CA ALA A 182 -22.80 -12.37 4.78
C ALA A 182 -21.89 -11.14 4.87
N PHE A 183 -20.69 -11.17 4.27
CA PHE A 183 -19.65 -10.14 4.47
C PHE A 183 -19.23 -9.41 3.19
N ASP A 184 -20.02 -9.54 2.10
CA ASP A 184 -19.66 -9.04 0.78
C ASP A 184 -18.27 -9.53 0.31
N ALA A 185 -17.88 -10.73 0.73
CA ALA A 185 -16.55 -11.26 0.43
C ALA A 185 -16.36 -11.46 -1.08
N ARG A 186 -15.20 -11.11 -1.61
CA ARG A 186 -14.79 -11.43 -2.99
C ARG A 186 -13.83 -12.60 -2.99
N GLU A 187 -14.15 -13.63 -3.76
CA GLU A 187 -13.24 -14.75 -3.99
C GLU A 187 -12.13 -14.33 -4.97
N GLU A 188 -10.87 -14.48 -4.56
CA GLU A 188 -9.70 -14.12 -5.36
C GLU A 188 -9.02 -15.35 -5.97
N SER A 189 -9.01 -16.46 -5.24
CA SER A 189 -8.45 -17.72 -5.71
C SER A 189 -9.06 -18.92 -5.00
N ARG A 190 -9.02 -20.07 -5.69
CA ARG A 190 -9.43 -21.37 -5.17
C ARG A 190 -8.53 -22.46 -5.76
N LEU A 191 -8.03 -23.34 -4.90
CA LEU A 191 -7.19 -24.47 -5.23
C LEU A 191 -7.81 -25.75 -4.69
N HIS A 192 -7.93 -26.75 -5.56
CA HIS A 192 -8.40 -28.08 -5.20
C HIS A 192 -7.23 -29.05 -5.04
N GLY A 193 -7.34 -29.95 -4.08
CA GLY A 193 -6.45 -31.10 -3.93
C GLY A 193 -6.79 -32.22 -4.93
N PRO A 194 -5.97 -33.28 -4.99
CA PRO A 194 -6.22 -34.43 -5.87
C PRO A 194 -7.55 -35.16 -5.60
N ASP A 195 -8.07 -35.07 -4.39
CA ASP A 195 -9.35 -35.63 -3.94
C ASP A 195 -10.56 -34.72 -4.27
N GLY A 196 -10.31 -33.57 -4.91
CA GLY A 196 -11.33 -32.59 -5.28
C GLY A 196 -11.74 -31.64 -4.15
N LYS A 197 -11.19 -31.79 -2.94
CA LYS A 197 -11.47 -30.87 -1.82
C LYS A 197 -10.76 -29.54 -2.01
N ILE A 198 -11.31 -28.47 -1.46
CA ILE A 198 -10.64 -27.16 -1.46
C ILE A 198 -9.53 -27.17 -0.42
N VAL A 199 -8.27 -27.27 -0.85
CA VAL A 199 -7.10 -27.23 0.05
C VAL A 199 -6.70 -25.80 0.41
N HIS A 200 -7.08 -24.83 -0.43
CA HIS A 200 -6.87 -23.42 -0.16
C HIS A 200 -7.83 -22.56 -1.00
N ALA A 201 -8.38 -21.50 -0.40
CA ALA A 201 -9.05 -20.42 -1.08
C ALA A 201 -8.69 -19.10 -0.41
N CYS A 202 -8.63 -18.01 -1.20
CA CYS A 202 -8.41 -16.66 -0.71
C CYS A 202 -9.68 -15.83 -0.92
N LEU A 203 -10.26 -15.36 0.18
CA LEU A 203 -11.36 -14.41 0.18
C LEU A 203 -10.87 -13.03 0.64
N ARG A 204 -11.48 -12.00 0.07
CA ARG A 204 -11.25 -10.59 0.39
C ARG A 204 -12.49 -10.00 1.03
N ILE A 205 -12.38 -9.50 2.26
CA ILE A 205 -13.44 -8.77 2.97
C ILE A 205 -12.93 -7.36 3.24
N GLY A 206 -13.50 -6.36 2.57
CA GLY A 206 -12.90 -5.03 2.52
C GLY A 206 -11.48 -5.10 1.94
N GLU A 207 -10.48 -4.70 2.72
CA GLU A 207 -9.06 -4.79 2.35
C GLU A 207 -8.37 -6.04 2.91
N SER A 208 -8.99 -6.73 3.86
CA SER A 208 -8.41 -7.86 4.58
C SER A 208 -8.56 -9.17 3.83
N ALA A 209 -7.50 -9.98 3.80
CA ALA A 209 -7.55 -11.35 3.30
C ALA A 209 -8.02 -12.30 4.41
N VAL A 210 -8.76 -13.33 4.01
CA VAL A 210 -9.11 -14.49 4.83
C VAL A 210 -8.88 -15.73 3.98
N PHE A 211 -8.08 -16.65 4.49
CA PHE A 211 -7.86 -17.93 3.85
C PHE A 211 -8.86 -18.97 4.32
N LEU A 212 -9.26 -19.86 3.43
CA LEU A 212 -10.13 -20.97 3.74
C LEU A 212 -9.53 -22.29 3.26
N ALA A 213 -9.78 -23.35 4.00
CA ALA A 213 -9.61 -24.72 3.52
C ALA A 213 -10.77 -25.60 4.00
N GLU A 214 -10.97 -26.69 3.29
CA GLU A 214 -11.90 -27.73 3.69
C GLU A 214 -11.32 -28.57 4.83
N GLU A 215 -12.18 -29.01 5.73
CA GLU A 215 -11.82 -29.89 6.83
C GLU A 215 -11.16 -31.18 6.32
N ASN A 216 -9.97 -31.45 6.86
CA ASN A 216 -9.21 -32.65 6.57
C ASN A 216 -8.49 -33.15 7.82
N LEU A 217 -9.05 -34.18 8.45
CA LEU A 217 -8.53 -34.75 9.69
C LEU A 217 -7.20 -35.50 9.49
N GLU A 218 -6.96 -36.06 8.30
CA GLU A 218 -5.70 -36.74 7.98
C GLU A 218 -4.53 -35.74 7.94
N TRP A 219 -4.83 -34.48 7.60
CA TRP A 219 -3.85 -33.39 7.51
C TRP A 219 -3.82 -32.52 8.77
N GLY A 220 -4.51 -32.95 9.84
CA GLY A 220 -4.55 -32.21 11.10
C GLY A 220 -5.30 -30.88 11.00
N ALA A 221 -6.24 -30.74 10.08
CA ALA A 221 -7.08 -29.55 9.90
C ALA A 221 -8.54 -29.83 10.29
N PRO A 222 -8.86 -29.97 11.60
CA PRO A 222 -10.25 -30.05 12.07
C PRO A 222 -10.90 -28.65 12.08
N GLY A 223 -12.17 -28.58 11.70
CA GLY A 223 -12.97 -27.36 11.84
C GLY A 223 -13.49 -27.15 13.28
N PRO A 224 -14.06 -25.98 13.59
CA PRO A 224 -14.54 -25.64 14.94
C PRO A 224 -15.54 -26.64 15.51
N ARG A 225 -16.44 -27.18 14.68
CA ARG A 225 -17.44 -28.17 15.11
C ARG A 225 -16.79 -29.47 15.58
N GLN A 226 -15.74 -29.93 14.89
CA GLN A 226 -14.97 -31.10 15.31
C GLN A 226 -14.20 -30.83 16.62
N LEU A 227 -13.71 -29.61 16.79
CA LEU A 227 -13.04 -29.13 18.00
C LEU A 227 -14.00 -28.78 19.15
N LYS A 228 -15.32 -28.83 18.91
CA LYS A 228 -16.38 -28.43 19.86
C LYS A 228 -16.28 -26.97 20.32
N GLY A 229 -15.75 -26.10 19.46
CA GLY A 229 -15.66 -24.66 19.70
C GLY A 229 -14.51 -24.01 18.93
N THR A 230 -14.44 -22.68 19.03
CA THR A 230 -13.29 -21.90 18.56
C THR A 230 -12.79 -20.98 19.68
N PRO A 231 -11.49 -21.01 20.01
CA PRO A 231 -10.91 -20.07 20.96
C PRO A 231 -10.55 -18.72 20.31
N VAL A 232 -10.61 -18.64 18.97
CA VAL A 232 -10.26 -17.43 18.21
C VAL A 232 -11.54 -16.75 17.73
N GLY A 233 -11.63 -15.44 17.98
CA GLY A 233 -12.61 -14.56 17.35
C GLY A 233 -11.93 -13.67 16.32
N ILE A 234 -12.57 -13.47 15.19
CA ILE A 234 -12.11 -12.56 14.14
C ILE A 234 -12.87 -11.26 14.29
N HIS A 235 -12.14 -10.15 14.44
CA HIS A 235 -12.73 -8.83 14.58
C HIS A 235 -12.75 -8.10 13.24
N LEU A 236 -13.93 -7.59 12.87
CA LEU A 236 -14.13 -6.87 11.62
C LEU A 236 -14.80 -5.52 11.90
N TYR A 237 -14.07 -4.44 11.63
CA TYR A 237 -14.69 -3.13 11.51
C TYR A 237 -15.45 -3.03 10.19
N VAL A 238 -16.66 -2.51 10.25
CA VAL A 238 -17.53 -2.26 9.11
C VAL A 238 -18.07 -0.84 9.17
N ARG A 239 -18.45 -0.29 8.01
CA ARG A 239 -18.99 1.08 7.93
C ARG A 239 -20.32 1.23 8.66
N ASP A 240 -21.16 0.20 8.61
CA ASP A 240 -22.48 0.16 9.24
C ASP A 240 -22.73 -1.24 9.81
N VAL A 241 -22.61 -1.35 11.13
CA VAL A 241 -22.77 -2.61 11.86
C VAL A 241 -24.20 -3.13 11.88
N ASP A 242 -25.21 -2.27 11.80
CA ASP A 242 -26.62 -2.71 11.76
C ASP A 242 -26.97 -3.30 10.40
N ALA A 243 -26.51 -2.66 9.32
CA ALA A 243 -26.66 -3.20 7.98
C ALA A 243 -25.91 -4.53 7.82
N GLN A 244 -24.72 -4.64 8.42
CA GLN A 244 -23.93 -5.86 8.44
C GLN A 244 -24.59 -6.99 9.25
N ALA A 245 -25.15 -6.67 10.42
CA ALA A 245 -25.90 -7.61 11.25
C ALA A 245 -27.10 -8.20 10.50
N LYS A 246 -27.85 -7.37 9.77
CA LYS A 246 -28.97 -7.82 8.95
C LYS A 246 -28.55 -8.87 7.91
N LYS A 247 -27.42 -8.66 7.23
CA LYS A 247 -26.89 -9.64 6.26
C LYS A 247 -26.51 -10.96 6.92
N LEU A 248 -25.94 -10.90 8.14
CA LEU A 248 -25.57 -12.08 8.90
C LEU A 248 -26.80 -12.87 9.33
N ASP A 249 -27.84 -12.19 9.81
CA ASP A 249 -29.12 -12.82 10.16
C ASP A 249 -29.77 -13.48 8.94
N GLU A 250 -29.83 -12.79 7.80
CA GLU A 250 -30.34 -13.33 6.52
C GLU A 250 -29.52 -14.52 6.01
N ALA A 251 -28.20 -14.52 6.27
CA ALA A 251 -27.29 -15.61 5.95
C ALA A 251 -27.31 -16.76 6.98
N SER A 252 -28.20 -16.71 7.98
CA SER A 252 -28.35 -17.71 9.04
C SER A 252 -27.13 -17.86 9.96
N ALA A 253 -26.36 -16.77 10.15
CA ALA A 253 -25.40 -16.69 11.25
C ALA A 253 -26.14 -16.50 12.58
N LYS A 254 -25.60 -17.07 13.66
CA LYS A 254 -26.20 -17.00 14.99
C LYS A 254 -25.65 -15.82 15.78
N ALA A 255 -26.49 -14.85 16.13
CA ALA A 255 -26.12 -13.79 17.06
C ALA A 255 -25.83 -14.37 18.45
N MET A 256 -24.56 -14.28 18.87
CA MET A 256 -24.11 -14.65 20.22
C MET A 256 -24.17 -13.46 21.17
N LEU A 257 -23.92 -12.26 20.65
CA LEU A 257 -24.16 -10.98 21.30
C LEU A 257 -24.86 -10.06 20.30
N PRO A 258 -26.15 -9.75 20.48
CA PRO A 258 -26.86 -8.80 19.63
C PRO A 258 -26.19 -7.43 19.63
N VAL A 259 -26.20 -6.77 18.46
CA VAL A 259 -25.58 -5.47 18.25
C VAL A 259 -26.08 -4.47 19.29
N ARG A 260 -25.14 -3.80 19.96
CA ARG A 260 -25.39 -2.76 20.95
C ARG A 260 -24.20 -1.82 21.05
N ASP A 261 -24.43 -0.66 21.64
CA ASP A 261 -23.36 0.29 21.93
C ASP A 261 -22.58 -0.22 23.15
N MET A 262 -21.26 -0.21 23.04
CA MET A 262 -20.35 -0.72 24.07
C MET A 262 -19.61 0.43 24.76
N PHE A 263 -19.19 0.16 25.99
CA PHE A 263 -18.57 1.16 26.86
C PHE A 263 -17.26 1.74 26.31
N TRP A 264 -16.64 1.07 25.34
CA TRP A 264 -15.41 1.52 24.65
C TRP A 264 -15.67 2.31 23.36
N GLY A 265 -16.91 2.71 23.09
CA GLY A 265 -17.23 3.66 22.01
C GLY A 265 -17.61 3.03 20.67
N ASP A 266 -17.67 1.70 20.59
CA ASP A 266 -18.14 1.01 19.39
C ASP A 266 -19.60 0.58 19.52
N ARG A 267 -20.29 0.56 18.38
CA ARG A 267 -21.47 -0.25 18.18
C ARG A 267 -21.04 -1.63 17.70
N TYR A 268 -21.31 -2.67 18.48
CA TYR A 268 -20.62 -3.95 18.43
C TYR A 268 -21.58 -5.15 18.58
N GLY A 269 -21.30 -6.23 17.84
CA GLY A 269 -22.00 -7.51 17.96
C GLY A 269 -21.07 -8.70 17.76
N VAL A 270 -21.49 -9.88 18.23
CA VAL A 270 -20.76 -11.15 18.05
C VAL A 270 -21.68 -12.18 17.42
N TYR A 271 -21.18 -12.86 16.39
CA TYR A 271 -21.88 -13.87 15.61
C TYR A 271 -21.06 -15.15 15.52
N GLU A 272 -21.74 -16.28 15.55
CA GLU A 272 -21.19 -17.58 15.16
C GLU A 272 -21.70 -17.92 13.75
N ASP A 273 -20.80 -18.18 12.82
CA ASP A 273 -21.18 -18.57 11.47
C ASP A 273 -21.63 -20.04 11.38
N PRO A 274 -22.24 -20.47 10.25
CA PRO A 274 -22.70 -21.86 10.10
C PRO A 274 -21.59 -22.92 10.23
N TYR A 275 -20.32 -22.54 10.13
CA TYR A 275 -19.16 -23.44 10.20
C TYR A 275 -18.53 -23.45 11.61
N GLY A 276 -19.03 -22.61 12.52
CA GLY A 276 -18.67 -22.54 13.92
C GLY A 276 -17.54 -21.55 14.24
N HIS A 277 -17.15 -20.69 13.30
CA HIS A 277 -16.18 -19.62 13.59
C HIS A 277 -16.88 -18.42 14.23
N ARG A 278 -16.16 -17.70 15.09
CA ARG A 278 -16.67 -16.52 15.80
C ARG A 278 -16.19 -15.26 15.12
N TRP A 279 -17.15 -14.40 14.80
CA TRP A 279 -16.94 -13.09 14.22
C TRP A 279 -17.46 -12.03 15.17
N SER A 280 -16.68 -10.99 15.39
CA SER A 280 -17.18 -9.74 15.98
C SER A 280 -17.21 -8.67 14.90
N ILE A 281 -18.29 -7.91 14.88
CA ILE A 281 -18.49 -6.79 13.96
C ILE A 281 -18.61 -5.50 14.77
N ALA A 282 -17.99 -4.43 14.27
CA ALA A 282 -17.98 -3.16 14.96
C ALA A 282 -18.05 -1.97 13.99
N SER A 283 -18.73 -0.91 14.40
CA SER A 283 -18.54 0.44 13.85
C SER A 283 -18.17 1.34 15.01
N HIS A 284 -17.11 2.12 14.86
CA HIS A 284 -16.75 3.12 15.86
C HIS A 284 -17.76 4.27 15.83
N VAL A 285 -18.39 4.58 16.96
CA VAL A 285 -19.46 5.60 17.03
C VAL A 285 -19.14 6.75 17.97
N ARG A 286 -18.16 6.61 18.86
CA ARG A 286 -17.78 7.66 19.82
C ARG A 286 -16.33 7.54 20.29
N ASP A 287 -15.58 8.63 20.16
CA ASP A 287 -14.25 8.76 20.76
C ASP A 287 -14.33 8.89 22.28
N LEU A 288 -13.38 8.26 22.98
CA LEU A 288 -13.30 8.19 24.43
C LEU A 288 -11.85 8.24 24.91
N THR A 289 -11.60 8.84 26.07
CA THR A 289 -10.28 8.72 26.72
C THR A 289 -10.12 7.35 27.40
N PRO A 290 -8.88 6.87 27.60
CA PRO A 290 -8.64 5.63 28.34
C PRO A 290 -9.31 5.59 29.72
N GLU A 291 -9.33 6.72 30.43
CA GLU A 291 -9.95 6.85 31.75
C GLU A 291 -11.47 6.69 31.68
N GLU A 292 -12.12 7.28 30.67
CA GLU A 292 -13.56 7.14 30.44
C GLU A 292 -13.92 5.68 30.14
N ILE A 293 -13.10 4.98 29.33
CA ILE A 293 -13.27 3.56 29.03
C ILE A 293 -13.11 2.71 30.30
N GLU A 294 -12.08 2.99 31.12
CA GLU A 294 -11.82 2.25 32.35
C GLU A 294 -12.96 2.42 33.38
N GLU A 295 -13.43 3.66 33.57
CA GLU A 295 -14.55 3.95 34.47
C GLU A 295 -15.85 3.26 34.00
N ALA A 296 -16.17 3.36 32.71
CA ALA A 296 -17.35 2.73 32.14
C ALA A 296 -17.26 1.20 32.16
N GLY A 297 -16.07 0.64 31.90
CA GLY A 297 -15.78 -0.79 31.97
C GLY A 297 -15.98 -1.36 33.37
N ARG A 298 -15.50 -0.67 34.42
CA ARG A 298 -15.73 -1.08 35.82
C ARG A 298 -17.21 -1.20 36.16
N LYS A 299 -18.03 -0.25 35.70
CA LYS A 299 -19.49 -0.25 35.93
C LYS A 299 -20.19 -1.39 35.19
N MET A 300 -19.78 -1.68 33.95
CA MET A 300 -20.44 -2.68 33.11
C MET A 300 -20.01 -4.12 33.42
N ILE A 301 -18.70 -4.36 33.59
CA ILE A 301 -18.13 -5.70 33.89
C ILE A 301 -18.48 -6.14 35.32
N GLY A 302 -18.63 -5.19 36.25
CA GLY A 302 -19.05 -5.47 37.63
C GLY A 302 -20.55 -5.70 37.82
N SER A 303 -21.37 -5.62 36.77
CA SER A 303 -22.83 -5.74 36.86
C SER A 303 -23.33 -7.19 36.68
N PRO A 304 -24.32 -7.67 37.46
CA PRO A 304 -24.85 -9.04 37.37
C PRO A 304 -25.47 -9.42 36.00
N GLU A 305 -25.91 -8.43 35.20
CA GLU A 305 -26.58 -8.63 33.92
C GLU A 305 -25.65 -9.15 32.81
N MET A 306 -24.34 -8.84 32.87
CA MET A 306 -23.33 -9.42 31.98
C MET A 306 -22.96 -10.86 32.35
N CYS A 307 -22.89 -11.19 33.65
CA CYS A 307 -22.63 -12.56 34.12
C CYS A 307 -23.76 -13.53 33.73
N ALA A 308 -25.02 -13.05 33.67
CA ALA A 308 -26.19 -13.87 33.34
C ALA A 308 -26.38 -14.13 31.83
N SER A 309 -25.74 -13.34 30.95
CA SER A 309 -25.86 -13.46 29.48
C SER A 309 -24.72 -14.23 28.82
N SER A 310 -23.74 -14.68 29.61
CA SER A 310 -22.71 -15.61 29.15
C SER A 310 -23.30 -17.02 29.03
N PRO A 311 -23.24 -17.69 27.87
CA PRO A 311 -23.66 -19.09 27.78
C PRO A 311 -22.80 -19.92 28.73
N GLN A 312 -23.44 -20.56 29.71
CA GLN A 312 -22.73 -21.45 30.62
C GLN A 312 -22.21 -22.66 29.83
N PRO A 313 -20.94 -23.06 30.03
CA PRO A 313 -20.41 -24.25 29.39
C PRO A 313 -21.05 -25.50 30.02
N GLY A 314 -22.01 -26.09 29.31
CA GLY A 314 -22.49 -27.46 29.54
C GLY A 314 -23.71 -27.60 30.45
N ALA A 315 -24.87 -27.80 29.82
CA ALA A 315 -25.91 -28.73 30.27
C ALA A 315 -26.27 -29.63 29.08
#